data_AF-B6IFD7-F1
#
_entry.id   AF-B6IFD7-F1
#
_cell.length_a   1.000
_cell.length_b   1.000
_cell.length_c   1.000
_cell.angle_alpha   90.00
_cell.angle_beta   90.00
_cell.angle_gamma   90.00
#
_symmetry.space_group_name_H-M   'P 1'
#
loop_
_entity.id
_entity.type
_entity.pdbx_description
1 polymer ?
#
loop_
_entity_poly.entity_id
_entity_poly.type
_entity_poly.pdbx_seq_one_letter_code
_entity_poly.pdbx_strand_id
1 'polypeptide(L)'
;MFLLIIVIYFSMIKVLNSCIPTQNIETTTTTTTVATTTTTAFACSTCSNIYNTGCQGTGLPSASNWCVKEEDVPVQYSVESASFYVDYEFLTDEMACTTTLSCPSGTHSVFLVSGYEEEGENYGLDPTTLYCPESGTSAGRWTSYLNGHEANGITRMTCKNN
;
A
#
# COMPACT_ATOMS: atom_id res chain seq x y z
N MET A 1 -8.33 -16.32 -82.87
CA MET A 1 -8.12 -15.01 -82.23
C MET A 1 -8.93 -14.85 -80.93
N PHE A 2 -10.19 -15.34 -80.85
CA PHE A 2 -10.99 -15.31 -79.61
C PHE A 2 -10.45 -16.17 -78.45
N LEU A 3 -9.86 -17.34 -78.73
CA LEU A 3 -9.32 -18.21 -77.66
C LEU A 3 -8.10 -17.62 -76.92
N LEU A 4 -7.24 -16.86 -77.61
CA LEU A 4 -6.06 -16.24 -77.01
C LEU A 4 -6.44 -15.11 -76.03
N ILE A 5 -7.54 -14.41 -76.30
CA ILE A 5 -8.05 -13.32 -75.44
C ILE A 5 -8.58 -13.87 -74.12
N ILE A 6 -9.24 -15.05 -74.14
CA ILE A 6 -9.79 -15.70 -72.94
C ILE A 6 -8.67 -16.19 -72.01
N VAL A 7 -7.57 -16.73 -72.56
CA VAL A 7 -6.43 -17.22 -71.77
C VAL A 7 -5.67 -16.06 -71.11
N ILE A 8 -5.49 -14.93 -71.80
CA ILE A 8 -4.86 -13.73 -71.24
C ILE A 8 -5.74 -13.13 -70.13
N TYR A 9 -7.06 -13.11 -70.31
CA TYR A 9 -8.01 -12.66 -69.29
C TYR A 9 -7.97 -13.52 -68.03
N PHE A 10 -7.90 -14.85 -68.17
CA PHE A 10 -7.78 -15.77 -67.03
C PHE A 10 -6.44 -15.64 -66.29
N SER A 11 -5.37 -15.25 -66.98
CA SER A 11 -4.05 -15.03 -66.37
C SER A 11 -3.98 -13.75 -65.54
N MET A 12 -4.71 -12.70 -65.90
CA MET A 12 -4.74 -11.42 -65.14
C MET A 12 -5.55 -11.52 -63.84
N ILE A 13 -6.51 -12.45 -63.74
CA ILE A 13 -7.32 -12.63 -62.51
C ILE A 13 -6.51 -13.29 -61.38
N LYS A 14 -5.48 -14.08 -61.69
CA LYS A 14 -4.66 -14.75 -60.67
C LYS A 14 -3.70 -13.82 -59.91
N VAL A 15 -3.52 -12.58 -60.36
CA VAL A 15 -2.55 -11.64 -59.76
C VAL A 15 -3.16 -10.74 -58.70
N LEU A 16 -4.49 -10.72 -58.55
CA LEU A 16 -5.19 -9.88 -57.55
C LEU A 16 -5.27 -10.51 -56.15
N ASN A 17 -4.76 -11.74 -55.97
CA ASN A 17 -4.62 -12.35 -54.65
C ASN A 17 -3.24 -12.06 -54.00
N SER A 18 -2.58 -10.96 -54.38
CA SER A 18 -1.44 -10.46 -53.62
C SER A 18 -1.92 -9.96 -52.25
N CYS A 19 -1.73 -10.83 -51.25
CA CYS A 19 -1.44 -10.53 -49.85
C CYS A 19 -1.79 -9.11 -49.38
N ILE A 20 -3.03 -8.92 -48.91
CA ILE A 20 -3.34 -7.81 -48.01
C ILE A 20 -2.69 -8.17 -46.66
N PRO A 21 -1.80 -7.34 -46.09
CA PRO A 21 -1.39 -7.54 -44.71
C PRO A 21 -2.63 -7.29 -43.84
N THR A 22 -3.24 -8.35 -43.33
CA THR A 22 -4.13 -8.22 -42.17
C THR A 22 -3.26 -7.72 -41.04
N GLN A 23 -3.32 -6.42 -40.78
CA GLN A 23 -2.87 -5.83 -39.53
C GLN A 23 -3.65 -6.57 -38.43
N ASN A 24 -2.99 -7.53 -37.80
CA ASN A 24 -3.42 -8.04 -36.51
C ASN A 24 -3.27 -6.86 -35.56
N ILE A 25 -4.30 -6.04 -35.45
CA ILE A 25 -4.41 -5.13 -34.32
C ILE A 25 -4.68 -6.06 -33.15
N GLU A 26 -3.61 -6.51 -32.49
CA GLU A 26 -3.69 -6.98 -31.12
C GLU A 26 -4.42 -5.87 -30.38
N THR A 27 -5.71 -6.11 -30.14
CA THR A 27 -6.48 -5.30 -29.21
C THR A 27 -5.83 -5.62 -27.88
N THR A 28 -4.83 -4.83 -27.51
CA THR A 28 -4.28 -4.80 -26.16
C THR A 28 -5.45 -4.44 -25.29
N THR A 29 -6.15 -5.48 -24.83
CA THR A 29 -7.12 -5.38 -23.76
C THR A 29 -6.25 -5.11 -22.56
N THR A 30 -6.00 -3.83 -22.31
CA THR A 30 -5.54 -3.35 -21.02
C THR A 30 -6.60 -3.80 -20.04
N THR A 31 -6.38 -4.98 -19.47
CA THR A 31 -7.14 -5.46 -18.32
C THR A 31 -6.69 -4.54 -17.21
N THR A 32 -7.37 -3.41 -17.07
CA THR A 32 -7.33 -2.62 -15.85
C THR A 32 -7.94 -3.52 -14.80
N THR A 33 -7.10 -4.27 -14.10
CA THR A 33 -7.44 -4.88 -12.83
C THR A 33 -7.81 -3.70 -11.94
N VAL A 34 -9.10 -3.36 -11.89
CA VAL A 34 -9.63 -2.49 -10.86
C VAL A 34 -9.38 -3.27 -9.59
N ALA A 35 -8.32 -2.91 -8.86
CA ALA A 35 -8.11 -3.37 -7.51
C ALA A 35 -9.42 -3.08 -6.79
N THR A 36 -10.14 -4.13 -6.45
CA THR A 36 -11.32 -4.00 -5.61
C THR A 36 -10.77 -3.63 -4.25
N THR A 37 -10.74 -2.33 -3.96
CA THR A 37 -10.37 -1.80 -2.65
C THR A 37 -11.40 -2.31 -1.66
N THR A 38 -11.16 -3.49 -1.12
CA THR A 38 -11.92 -4.00 0.00
C THR A 38 -11.46 -3.16 1.17
N THR A 39 -12.23 -2.12 1.48
CA THR A 39 -12.03 -1.34 2.70
C THR A 39 -12.38 -2.29 3.85
N THR A 40 -11.39 -3.02 4.35
CA THR A 40 -11.53 -3.75 5.61
C THR A 40 -11.89 -2.71 6.65
N ALA A 41 -13.13 -2.77 7.14
CA ALA A 41 -13.59 -1.90 8.20
C ALA A 41 -12.58 -1.99 9.35
N PHE A 42 -12.15 -0.84 9.83
CA PHE A 42 -11.22 -0.74 10.95
C PHE A 42 -11.74 -1.57 12.13
N ALA A 43 -10.94 -2.55 12.58
CA ALA A 43 -11.42 -3.63 13.43
C ALA A 43 -11.52 -3.26 14.93
N CYS A 44 -10.93 -2.14 15.33
CA CYS A 44 -10.73 -1.79 16.73
C CYS A 44 -11.85 -0.88 17.25
N SER A 45 -12.17 -1.00 18.54
CA SER A 45 -13.37 -0.38 19.12
C SER A 45 -13.09 0.92 19.88
N THR A 46 -11.99 0.94 20.63
CA THR A 46 -11.57 2.09 21.45
C THR A 46 -10.44 2.87 20.77
N CYS A 47 -9.56 2.18 20.06
CA CYS A 47 -8.41 2.77 19.38
C CYS A 47 -8.83 3.48 18.10
N SER A 48 -8.17 4.57 17.71
CA SER A 48 -8.39 5.21 16.41
C SER A 48 -7.41 4.68 15.36
N ASN A 49 -7.78 4.74 14.08
CA ASN A 49 -6.81 4.61 12.99
C ASN A 49 -5.79 5.75 13.10
N ILE A 50 -4.50 5.42 12.97
CA ILE A 50 -3.38 6.35 13.12
C ILE A 50 -2.51 6.42 11.86
N TYR A 51 -2.85 5.75 10.77
CA TYR A 51 -2.14 5.99 9.51
C TYR A 51 -2.42 7.43 9.02
N ASN A 52 -1.39 8.08 8.49
CA ASN A 52 -1.51 9.46 8.00
C ASN A 52 -2.33 9.56 6.71
N THR A 53 -3.60 9.94 6.85
CA THR A 53 -4.52 10.19 5.74
C THR A 53 -4.19 11.44 4.92
N GLY A 54 -3.24 12.28 5.39
CA GLY A 54 -2.77 13.47 4.67
C GLY A 54 -1.73 13.18 3.58
N CYS A 55 -1.29 11.93 3.42
CA CYS A 55 -0.32 11.57 2.40
C CYS A 55 -0.89 11.66 0.99
N GLN A 56 -0.15 12.34 0.10
CA GLN A 56 -0.57 12.59 -1.28
C GLN A 56 0.03 11.59 -2.28
N GLY A 57 0.97 10.76 -1.83
CA GLY A 57 1.68 9.79 -2.66
C GLY A 57 3.05 10.29 -3.10
N THR A 58 3.72 9.46 -3.89
CA THR A 58 5.11 9.69 -4.33
C THR A 58 5.30 11.03 -5.04
N GLY A 59 6.30 11.78 -4.61
CA GLY A 59 6.68 13.07 -5.20
C GLY A 59 5.79 14.26 -4.83
N LEU A 60 4.82 14.08 -3.93
CA LEU A 60 3.91 15.12 -3.45
C LEU A 60 3.96 15.27 -1.93
N PRO A 61 4.04 16.50 -1.39
CA PRO A 61 4.00 17.80 -2.08
C PRO A 61 5.28 18.18 -2.83
N SER A 62 6.40 17.50 -2.59
CA SER A 62 7.63 17.71 -3.36
C SER A 62 8.38 16.40 -3.61
N ALA A 63 9.29 16.41 -4.60
CA ALA A 63 10.07 15.23 -4.98
C ALA A 63 10.94 14.66 -3.85
N SER A 64 11.30 15.49 -2.86
CA SER A 64 12.16 15.12 -1.73
C SER A 64 11.45 15.14 -0.37
N ASN A 65 10.16 15.43 -0.33
CA ASN A 65 9.36 15.41 0.87
C ASN A 65 7.94 14.96 0.51
N TRP A 66 7.73 13.66 0.61
CA TRP A 66 6.49 12.98 0.29
C TRP A 66 6.29 11.78 1.19
N CYS A 67 5.05 11.29 1.24
CA CYS A 67 4.71 10.07 1.94
C CYS A 67 3.74 9.20 1.16
N VAL A 68 3.79 7.90 1.45
CA VAL A 68 2.97 6.88 0.80
C VAL A 68 1.53 7.01 1.29
N LYS A 69 0.56 6.86 0.38
CA LYS A 69 -0.84 6.84 0.76
C LYS A 69 -1.19 5.56 1.51
N GLU A 70 -2.24 5.62 2.34
CA GLU A 70 -2.73 4.45 3.07
C GLU A 70 -3.11 3.30 2.14
N GLU A 71 -3.70 3.60 0.98
CA GLU A 71 -4.09 2.59 -0.02
C GLU A 71 -2.91 1.79 -0.61
N ASP A 72 -1.70 2.35 -0.55
CA ASP A 72 -0.48 1.74 -1.06
C ASP A 72 0.36 1.10 0.06
N VAL A 73 -0.06 1.21 1.32
CA VAL A 73 0.57 0.54 2.47
C VAL A 73 -0.41 -0.49 3.03
N PRO A 74 -0.07 -1.78 3.10
CA PRO A 74 -0.98 -2.82 3.55
C PRO A 74 -1.16 -2.83 5.08
N VAL A 75 -1.56 -1.70 5.68
CA VAL A 75 -1.83 -1.57 7.10
C VAL A 75 -3.10 -2.33 7.44
N GLN A 76 -3.00 -3.28 8.37
CA GLN A 76 -4.13 -4.06 8.85
C GLN A 76 -4.19 -3.97 10.37
N TYR A 77 -5.38 -3.63 10.85
CA TYR A 77 -5.69 -3.56 12.26
C TYR A 77 -6.45 -4.82 12.67
N SER A 78 -6.02 -5.44 13.75
CA SER A 78 -6.69 -6.60 14.34
C SER A 78 -6.74 -6.49 15.84
N VAL A 79 -7.83 -6.96 16.45
CA VAL A 79 -7.94 -7.05 17.90
C VAL A 79 -7.48 -8.44 18.34
N GLU A 80 -6.46 -8.49 19.18
CA GLU A 80 -5.87 -9.73 19.69
C GLU A 80 -5.43 -9.57 21.15
N SER A 81 -5.10 -10.67 21.81
CA SER A 81 -4.47 -10.63 23.13
C SER A 81 -2.96 -10.48 22.95
N ALA A 82 -2.38 -9.46 23.58
CA ALA A 82 -0.96 -9.13 23.46
C ALA A 82 -0.36 -8.73 24.81
N SER A 83 0.97 -8.83 24.91
CA SER A 83 1.74 -8.34 26.05
C SER A 83 2.72 -7.27 25.59
N PHE A 84 2.67 -6.09 26.21
CA PHE A 84 3.40 -4.91 25.76
C PHE A 84 3.52 -3.88 26.89
N TYR A 85 4.39 -2.89 26.68
CA TYR A 85 4.58 -1.80 27.63
C TYR A 85 3.70 -0.59 27.29
N VAL A 86 3.03 -0.03 28.29
CA VAL A 86 2.38 1.29 28.21
C VAL A 86 2.78 2.11 29.41
N ASP A 87 3.30 3.31 29.20
CA ASP A 87 3.70 4.23 30.27
C ASP A 87 4.59 3.57 31.35
N TYR A 88 5.57 2.76 30.95
CA TYR A 88 6.46 1.96 31.82
C TYR A 88 5.79 0.82 32.61
N GLU A 89 4.51 0.54 32.36
CA GLU A 89 3.78 -0.61 32.90
C GLU A 89 3.77 -1.75 31.88
N PHE A 90 4.20 -2.94 32.31
CA PHE A 90 4.12 -4.14 31.46
C PHE A 90 2.76 -4.79 31.60
N LEU A 91 1.97 -4.72 30.55
CA LEU A 91 0.66 -5.34 30.44
C LEU A 91 0.81 -6.74 29.84
N THR A 92 0.10 -7.72 30.41
CA THR A 92 0.17 -9.12 29.99
C THR A 92 -1.20 -9.63 29.59
N ASP A 93 -1.28 -10.33 28.46
CA ASP A 93 -2.49 -10.94 27.91
C ASP A 93 -3.68 -9.98 27.75
N GLU A 94 -3.39 -8.69 27.54
CA GLU A 94 -4.40 -7.65 27.37
C GLU A 94 -4.99 -7.65 25.96
N MET A 95 -6.30 -7.41 25.87
CA MET A 95 -6.95 -7.22 24.57
C MET A 95 -6.52 -5.88 23.98
N ALA A 96 -5.81 -5.92 22.87
CA ALA A 96 -5.28 -4.76 22.19
C ALA A 96 -5.57 -4.78 20.69
N CYS A 97 -5.80 -3.60 20.16
CA CYS A 97 -5.69 -3.33 18.74
C CYS A 97 -4.21 -3.39 18.36
N THR A 98 -3.83 -4.36 17.55
CA THR A 98 -2.49 -4.52 17.02
C THR A 98 -2.46 -4.15 15.55
N THR A 99 -1.36 -3.53 15.13
CA THR A 99 -1.01 -3.34 13.71
C THR A 99 0.50 -3.41 13.56
N THR A 100 0.95 -3.89 12.41
CA THR A 100 2.38 -3.83 12.02
C THR A 100 2.52 -2.93 10.81
N LEU A 101 3.33 -1.89 10.93
CA LEU A 101 3.70 -1.03 9.81
C LEU A 101 4.97 -1.56 9.16
N SER A 102 4.87 -1.93 7.89
CA SER A 102 6.01 -2.24 7.04
C SER A 102 5.96 -1.34 5.81
N CYS A 103 7.00 -0.54 5.62
CA CYS A 103 7.03 0.46 4.55
C CYS A 103 7.58 -0.11 3.23
N PRO A 104 7.03 0.31 2.08
CA PRO A 104 7.57 -0.06 0.77
C PRO A 104 9.03 0.37 0.60
N SER A 105 9.76 -0.33 -0.26
CA SER A 105 11.16 -0.01 -0.57
C SER A 105 11.34 1.45 -1.01
N GLY A 106 12.39 2.11 -0.51
CA GLY A 106 12.66 3.53 -0.77
C GLY A 106 11.96 4.49 0.19
N THR A 107 11.19 3.97 1.15
CA THR A 107 10.58 4.73 2.24
C THR A 107 10.95 4.13 3.60
N HIS A 108 10.79 4.90 4.66
CA HIS A 108 11.00 4.48 6.04
C HIS A 108 9.78 4.85 6.90
N SER A 109 9.53 4.10 7.96
CA SER A 109 8.43 4.38 8.88
C SER A 109 8.78 5.50 9.85
N VAL A 110 7.88 6.48 9.97
CA VAL A 110 7.96 7.59 10.93
C VAL A 110 6.68 7.66 11.74
N PHE A 111 6.84 7.88 13.04
CA PHE A 111 5.78 7.92 14.03
C PHE A 111 5.71 9.32 14.68
N LEU A 112 4.51 9.83 14.90
CA LEU A 112 4.30 11.05 15.68
C LEU A 112 4.05 10.68 17.14
N VAL A 113 5.09 10.79 17.95
CA VAL A 113 5.11 10.43 19.37
C VAL A 113 5.10 11.72 20.19
N SER A 114 4.04 11.94 20.97
CA SER A 114 3.93 13.14 21.83
C SER A 114 4.20 14.49 21.12
N GLY A 115 3.90 14.57 19.81
CA GLY A 115 4.08 15.77 18.99
C GLY A 115 5.41 15.87 18.23
N TYR A 116 6.31 14.90 18.37
CA TYR A 116 7.59 14.84 17.67
C TYR A 116 7.64 13.65 16.71
N GLU A 117 8.32 13.80 15.57
CA GLU A 117 8.54 12.69 14.64
C GLU A 117 9.72 11.84 15.12
N GLU A 118 9.49 10.54 15.25
CA GLU A 118 10.48 9.52 15.59
C GLU A 118 10.50 8.45 14.50
N GLU A 119 11.67 7.92 14.19
CA GLU A 119 11.81 6.82 13.24
C GLU A 119 11.41 5.49 13.89
N GLY A 120 10.88 4.58 13.07
CA GLY A 120 10.59 3.21 13.49
C GLY A 120 11.82 2.38 13.79
N GLU A 121 11.61 1.09 14.03
CA GLU A 121 12.69 0.15 14.26
C GLU A 121 13.73 0.15 13.14
N ASN A 122 15.01 0.10 13.53
CA ASN A 122 16.15 0.15 12.63
C ASN A 122 16.08 1.37 11.68
N TYR A 123 15.88 2.57 12.23
CA TYR A 123 15.71 3.82 11.46
C TYR A 123 14.51 3.76 10.48
N GLY A 124 13.46 3.06 10.88
CA GLY A 124 12.23 2.86 10.11
C GLY A 124 12.34 1.91 8.91
N LEU A 125 13.41 1.12 8.84
CA LEU A 125 13.62 0.13 7.77
C LEU A 125 12.99 -1.22 8.11
N ASP A 126 12.83 -1.54 9.40
CA ASP A 126 12.25 -2.80 9.85
C ASP A 126 10.75 -2.64 10.17
N PRO A 127 9.94 -3.70 10.02
CA PRO A 127 8.54 -3.66 10.41
C PRO A 127 8.38 -3.31 11.90
N THR A 128 7.54 -2.33 12.20
CA THR A 128 7.29 -1.86 13.56
C THR A 128 5.88 -2.25 13.98
N THR A 129 5.75 -2.95 15.11
CA THR A 129 4.44 -3.40 15.64
C THR A 129 3.97 -2.48 16.74
N LEU A 130 2.74 -1.99 16.59
CA LEU A 130 2.10 -1.08 17.52
C LEU A 130 0.94 -1.79 18.20
N TYR A 131 0.74 -1.42 19.46
CA TYR A 131 -0.34 -1.94 20.31
C TYR A 131 -1.15 -0.79 20.86
N CYS A 132 -2.46 -0.98 20.99
CA CYS A 132 -3.34 -0.05 21.67
C CYS A 132 -4.36 -0.83 22.50
N PRO A 133 -4.35 -0.71 23.84
CA PRO A 133 -5.31 -1.41 24.68
C PRO A 133 -6.76 -1.03 24.32
N GLU A 134 -7.65 -2.02 24.26
CA GLU A 134 -9.08 -1.79 24.02
C GLU A 134 -9.83 -1.38 25.30
N SER A 135 -9.24 -1.63 26.47
CA SER A 135 -9.86 -1.38 27.78
C SER A 135 -8.83 -0.95 28.84
N GLY A 136 -9.32 -0.63 30.05
CA GLY A 136 -8.49 -0.17 31.17
C GLY A 136 -8.17 1.33 31.13
N THR A 137 -7.25 1.76 31.99
CA THR A 137 -6.82 3.17 32.11
C THR A 137 -5.99 3.63 30.91
N SER A 138 -5.34 2.69 30.22
CA SER A 138 -4.51 2.93 29.04
C SER A 138 -5.24 2.73 27.72
N ALA A 139 -6.56 2.51 27.76
CA ALA A 139 -7.37 2.28 26.57
C ALA A 139 -7.26 3.43 25.57
N GLY A 140 -7.15 3.08 24.28
CA GLY A 140 -7.11 4.06 23.19
C GLY A 140 -5.75 4.75 22.99
N ARG A 141 -4.72 4.37 23.74
CA ARG A 141 -3.36 4.92 23.61
C ARG A 141 -2.45 3.95 22.87
N TRP A 142 -1.99 4.38 21.70
CA TRP A 142 -1.03 3.61 20.92
C TRP A 142 0.37 3.69 21.52
N THR A 143 1.03 2.54 21.54
CA THR A 143 2.40 2.34 22.01
C THR A 143 3.16 1.43 21.05
N SER A 144 4.48 1.54 21.06
CA SER A 144 5.40 0.64 20.37
C SER A 144 6.74 0.62 21.10
N TYR A 145 7.58 -0.35 20.77
CA TYR A 145 9.02 -0.21 20.96
C TYR A 145 9.58 0.41 19.67
N LEU A 146 10.41 1.44 19.78
CA LEU A 146 11.08 2.10 18.65
C LEU A 146 12.56 2.26 18.99
N ASN A 147 13.46 1.73 18.18
CA ASN A 147 14.91 1.96 18.26
C ASN A 147 15.54 1.77 19.65
N GLY A 148 15.00 0.84 20.45
CA GLY A 148 15.54 0.57 21.78
C GLY A 148 14.85 1.28 22.94
N HIS A 149 13.74 1.99 22.72
CA HIS A 149 12.94 2.57 23.80
C HIS A 149 11.42 2.41 23.59
N GLU A 150 10.68 2.52 24.68
CA GLU A 150 9.21 2.53 24.65
C GLU A 150 8.69 3.88 24.16
N ALA A 151 7.95 3.87 23.05
CA ALA A 151 7.29 5.04 22.49
C ALA A 151 5.81 5.00 22.83
N ASN A 152 5.40 5.91 23.72
CA ASN A 152 4.03 6.01 24.21
C ASN A 152 3.31 7.23 23.63
N GLY A 153 1.99 7.12 23.44
CA GLY A 153 1.18 8.23 22.92
C GLY A 153 1.43 8.50 21.44
N ILE A 154 1.54 7.43 20.66
CA ILE A 154 1.66 7.51 19.20
C ILE A 154 0.31 7.99 18.65
N THR A 155 0.33 9.04 17.85
CA THR A 155 -0.91 9.64 17.28
C THR A 155 -0.97 9.54 15.77
N ARG A 156 0.18 9.22 15.13
CA ARG A 156 0.28 9.09 13.69
C ARG A 156 1.42 8.15 13.32
N MET A 157 1.25 7.39 12.24
CA MET A 157 2.32 6.65 11.58
C MET A 157 2.29 6.92 10.08
N THR A 158 3.45 6.87 9.42
CA THR A 158 3.61 7.26 8.02
C THR A 158 4.81 6.57 7.39
N CYS A 159 4.71 6.16 6.13
CA CYS A 159 5.89 5.81 5.32
C CYS A 159 6.35 7.06 4.56
N LYS A 160 7.53 7.59 4.89
CA LYS A 160 8.10 8.81 4.29
C LYS A 160 9.30 8.46 3.41
N ASN A 161 9.56 9.28 2.40
CA ASN A 161 10.81 9.15 1.64
C ASN A 161 12.02 9.48 2.52
N ASN A 162 13.13 8.80 2.24
CA ASN A 162 14.42 9.15 2.82
C ASN A 162 14.93 10.51 2.31
#